data_AF-A0A099P3S9-F1
#
_entry.id   AF-A0A099P3S9-F1
#
_cell.length_a   1.000
_cell.length_b   1.000
_cell.length_c   1.000
_cell.angle_alpha   90.00
_cell.angle_beta   90.00
_cell.angle_gamma   90.00
#
_symmetry.space_group_name_H-M   'P 1'
#
loop_
_entity.id
_entity.type
_entity.pdbx_description
1 polymer ?
#
loop_
_entity_poly.entity_id
_entity_poly.type
_entity_poly.pdbx_seq_one_letter_code
_entity_poly.pdbx_strand_id
1 'polypeptide(L)'
;MKSEVDIYSSVTQKQLEKKNKSKDFPESVKNEKKSKKVVHDLFVQGTNDSSIVSKRSVEILYADKVDENPKHFFQYFVKKSPRRTPVINRGYWIRMKSIRMAIDKIVKQQPHGQRINIINLGCGYDPLPFQLLDDEKNYDVKLFCIDVDFPELIGYKSQMIRMAPELTSLIGEEYDQKTNAPGVTIRTDRYATMGCDLTDK
;
A
#
# COMPACT_ATOMS: atom_id res chain seq x y z
N MET A 1 -8.47 28.88 -9.40
CA MET A 1 -7.95 27.58 -9.87
C MET A 1 -7.71 26.71 -8.65
N LYS A 2 -8.46 25.61 -8.48
CA LYS A 2 -8.19 24.64 -7.40
C LYS A 2 -6.85 23.97 -7.71
N SER A 3 -5.90 24.03 -6.77
CA SER A 3 -4.62 23.34 -6.87
C SER A 3 -4.87 21.83 -6.94
N GLU A 4 -4.52 21.22 -8.06
CA GLU A 4 -4.53 19.76 -8.22
C GLU A 4 -3.46 19.19 -7.27
N VAL A 5 -3.90 18.54 -6.19
CA VAL A 5 -2.98 17.93 -5.22
C VAL A 5 -2.34 16.74 -5.92
N ASP A 6 -1.03 16.76 -6.17
CA ASP A 6 -0.32 15.61 -6.76
C ASP A 6 -0.29 14.46 -5.74
N ILE A 7 -1.31 13.61 -5.77
CA ILE A 7 -1.50 12.51 -4.82
C ILE A 7 -0.36 11.49 -4.88
N TYR A 8 0.41 11.48 -5.97
CA TYR A 8 1.51 10.55 -6.24
C TYR A 8 2.89 11.08 -5.84
N SER A 9 3.01 12.35 -5.42
CA SER A 9 4.26 12.80 -4.81
C SER A 9 4.45 12.12 -3.46
N SER A 10 5.70 11.79 -3.14
CA SER A 10 6.00 11.02 -1.94
C SER A 10 5.50 11.75 -0.69
N VAL A 11 5.11 10.98 0.32
CA VAL A 11 4.71 11.57 1.61
C VAL A 11 5.84 12.44 2.17
N THR A 12 7.07 11.98 2.00
CA THR A 12 8.29 12.73 2.33
C THR A 12 8.40 14.05 1.56
N GLN A 13 8.15 14.08 0.24
CA GLN A 13 8.17 15.32 -0.55
C GLN A 13 7.11 16.32 -0.07
N LYS A 14 5.87 15.88 0.15
CA LYS A 14 4.77 16.75 0.62
C LYS A 14 5.04 17.34 2.00
N GLN A 15 5.62 16.56 2.91
CA GLN A 15 5.96 17.06 4.25
C GLN A 15 7.16 18.02 4.21
N LEU A 16 8.17 17.78 3.37
CA LEU A 16 9.28 18.72 3.15
C LEU A 16 8.77 20.06 2.59
N GLU A 17 7.84 20.02 1.62
CA GLU A 17 7.20 21.22 1.07
C GLU A 17 6.38 21.99 2.10
N LYS A 18 5.62 21.29 2.97
CA LYS A 18 4.90 21.92 4.08
C LYS A 18 5.84 22.57 5.10
N LYS A 19 6.95 21.91 5.44
CA LYS A 19 7.92 22.41 6.44
C LYS A 19 8.68 23.65 5.96
N ASN A 20 8.89 23.78 4.65
CA ASN A 20 9.48 24.99 4.06
C ASN A 20 8.56 26.23 4.14
N LYS A 21 7.25 26.06 4.31
CA LYS A 21 6.28 27.16 4.44
C LYS A 21 6.07 27.65 5.88
N SER A 22 6.56 26.95 6.90
CA SER A 22 6.23 27.19 8.32
C SER A 22 7.42 27.61 9.18
N LYS A 23 8.45 28.26 8.62
CA LYS A 23 9.59 28.75 9.41
C LYS A 23 9.27 30.11 10.03
N ASP A 24 8.71 30.12 11.23
CA ASP A 24 8.86 31.22 12.19
C ASP A 24 8.74 30.71 13.65
N PHE A 25 9.70 31.15 14.48
CA PHE A 25 9.90 31.05 15.95
C PHE A 25 10.41 29.75 16.64
N PRO A 26 11.29 29.89 17.68
CA PRO A 26 11.97 28.76 18.34
C PRO A 26 11.36 28.39 19.71
N GLU A 27 11.17 27.08 19.94
CA GLU A 27 11.06 26.47 21.28
C GLU A 27 11.90 25.20 21.29
N SER A 28 12.91 25.13 22.16
CA SER A 28 14.00 24.16 22.11
C SER A 28 13.84 23.01 23.11
N VAL A 29 14.41 21.85 22.76
CA VAL A 29 14.50 20.57 23.49
C VAL A 29 13.29 19.61 23.37
N LYS A 30 12.05 19.95 23.72
CA LYS A 30 10.89 19.04 23.49
C LYS A 30 10.55 18.90 22.00
N ASN A 31 10.68 19.99 21.25
CA ASN A 31 10.57 19.99 19.80
C ASN A 31 11.69 19.20 19.12
N GLU A 32 12.88 19.06 19.72
CA GLU A 32 13.96 18.30 19.09
C GLU A 32 13.68 16.81 19.08
N LYS A 33 13.21 16.22 20.20
CA LYS A 33 12.82 14.80 20.24
C LYS A 33 11.63 14.51 19.33
N LYS A 34 10.62 15.38 19.34
CA LYS A 34 9.44 15.28 18.46
C LYS A 34 9.84 15.45 16.98
N SER A 35 10.73 16.39 16.67
CA SER A 35 11.28 16.60 15.32
C SER A 35 12.16 15.43 14.87
N LYS A 36 12.93 14.79 15.77
CA LYS A 36 13.73 13.60 15.44
C LYS A 36 12.85 12.39 15.12
N LYS A 37 11.78 12.14 15.90
CA LYS A 37 10.78 11.10 15.59
C LYS A 37 10.11 11.37 14.24
N VAL A 38 9.60 12.58 14.03
CA VAL A 38 8.97 12.97 12.74
C VAL A 38 9.92 12.81 11.55
N VAL A 39 11.19 13.22 11.68
CA VAL A 39 12.18 13.02 10.62
C VAL A 39 12.46 11.54 10.38
N HIS A 40 12.56 10.74 11.44
CA HIS A 40 12.73 9.29 11.32
C HIS A 40 11.54 8.64 10.60
N ASP A 41 10.31 8.94 11.03
CA ASP A 41 9.07 8.42 10.44
C ASP A 41 8.98 8.80 8.96
N LEU A 42 9.41 10.01 8.60
CA LEU A 42 9.50 10.45 7.21
C LEU A 42 10.51 9.68 6.36
N PHE A 43 11.66 9.32 6.94
CA PHE A 43 12.63 8.47 6.27
C PHE A 43 12.08 7.05 6.08
N VAL A 44 11.40 6.52 7.09
CA VAL A 44 10.74 5.21 7.02
C VAL A 44 9.68 5.22 5.91
N GLN A 45 8.80 6.22 5.89
CA GLN A 45 7.77 6.37 4.85
C GLN A 45 8.39 6.53 3.44
N GLY A 46 9.53 7.22 3.33
CA GLY A 46 10.25 7.36 2.05
C GLY A 46 10.81 6.04 1.48
N THR A 47 10.97 5.01 2.32
CA THR A 47 11.38 3.67 1.82
C THR A 47 10.30 3.01 0.98
N ASN A 48 9.03 3.32 1.24
CA ASN A 48 7.89 2.82 0.46
C ASN A 48 8.01 3.23 -1.01
N ASP A 49 8.39 4.49 -1.30
CA ASP A 49 8.51 4.99 -2.68
C ASP A 49 9.60 4.24 -3.46
N SER A 50 10.73 3.95 -2.83
CA SER A 50 11.80 3.19 -3.48
C SER A 50 11.40 1.73 -3.75
N SER A 51 10.67 1.13 -2.81
CA SER A 51 10.20 -0.24 -2.88
C SER A 51 9.14 -0.43 -3.96
N ILE A 52 8.09 0.41 -3.97
CA ILE A 52 6.98 0.27 -4.92
C ILE A 52 7.43 0.49 -6.37
N VAL A 53 8.35 1.44 -6.59
CA VAL A 53 8.99 1.68 -7.90
C VAL A 53 9.79 0.45 -8.34
N SER A 54 10.49 -0.21 -7.43
CA SER A 54 11.24 -1.44 -7.77
C SER A 54 10.32 -2.62 -8.07
N LYS A 55 9.19 -2.75 -7.38
CA LYS A 55 8.16 -3.75 -7.69
C LYS A 55 7.50 -3.50 -9.05
N ARG A 56 7.16 -2.25 -9.38
CA ARG A 56 6.63 -1.87 -10.71
C ARG A 56 7.62 -2.17 -11.84
N SER A 57 8.92 -1.93 -11.63
CA SER A 57 9.98 -2.31 -12.59
C SER A 57 9.97 -3.82 -12.88
N VAL A 58 9.76 -4.65 -11.85
CA VAL A 58 9.64 -6.10 -12.02
C VAL A 58 8.36 -6.46 -12.78
N GLU A 59 7.21 -5.89 -12.41
CA GLU A 59 5.93 -6.16 -13.09
C GLU A 59 6.04 -5.88 -14.60
N ILE A 60 6.61 -4.74 -14.99
CA ILE A 60 6.79 -4.37 -16.41
C ILE A 60 7.70 -5.36 -17.16
N LEU A 61 8.72 -5.92 -16.50
CA LEU A 61 9.74 -6.75 -17.17
C LEU A 61 9.46 -8.26 -17.12
N TYR A 62 8.69 -8.71 -16.14
CA TYR A 62 8.52 -10.14 -15.82
C TYR A 62 7.08 -10.62 -15.98
N ALA A 63 6.06 -9.74 -15.98
CA ALA A 63 4.67 -10.19 -15.97
C ALA A 63 4.31 -11.05 -17.20
N ASP A 64 4.60 -10.57 -18.41
CA ASP A 64 4.32 -11.27 -19.68
C ASP A 64 5.08 -12.60 -19.84
N LYS A 65 6.11 -12.83 -19.00
CA LYS A 65 6.90 -14.08 -19.00
C LYS A 65 6.38 -15.11 -18.00
N VAL A 66 5.56 -14.67 -17.06
CA VAL A 66 5.08 -15.47 -15.92
C VAL A 66 3.60 -15.81 -16.08
N ASP A 67 2.83 -14.97 -16.77
CA ASP A 67 1.40 -15.14 -16.97
C ASP A 67 1.04 -14.88 -18.45
N GLU A 68 0.07 -15.66 -18.96
CA GLU A 68 -0.48 -15.51 -20.32
C GLU A 68 -1.36 -14.25 -20.44
N ASN A 69 -2.00 -13.82 -19.34
CA ASN A 69 -2.83 -12.61 -19.30
C ASN A 69 -2.46 -11.75 -18.08
N PRO A 70 -1.30 -11.06 -18.12
CA PRO A 70 -0.78 -10.32 -16.98
C PRO A 70 -1.67 -9.12 -16.63
N LYS A 71 -2.05 -9.03 -15.35
CA LYS A 71 -2.70 -7.84 -14.79
C LYS A 71 -1.70 -6.94 -14.10
N HIS A 72 -1.77 -5.65 -14.42
CA HIS A 72 -0.85 -4.65 -13.90
C HIS A 72 -1.48 -3.86 -12.76
N PHE A 73 -1.19 -4.24 -11.51
CA PHE A 73 -1.75 -3.56 -10.35
C PHE A 73 -0.83 -2.46 -9.80
N PHE A 74 0.49 -2.56 -9.99
CA PHE A 74 1.41 -1.54 -9.47
C PHE A 74 1.23 -0.18 -10.18
N GLN A 75 0.62 -0.15 -11.37
CA GLN A 75 0.39 1.08 -12.13
C GLN A 75 -0.54 2.08 -11.42
N TYR A 76 -1.51 1.60 -10.64
CA TYR A 76 -2.46 2.45 -9.92
C TYR A 76 -1.79 3.25 -8.80
N PHE A 77 -0.61 2.79 -8.35
CA PHE A 77 0.16 3.37 -7.25
C PHE A 77 1.46 4.02 -7.71
N VAL A 78 1.89 3.77 -8.97
CA VAL A 78 3.15 4.29 -9.53
C VAL A 78 2.91 4.80 -10.95
N LYS A 79 2.91 6.13 -11.12
CA LYS A 79 2.73 6.78 -12.42
C LYS A 79 3.83 6.48 -13.44
N LYS A 80 5.09 6.42 -12.99
CA LYS A 80 6.24 6.23 -13.90
C LYS A 80 6.46 4.74 -14.16
N SER A 81 7.03 4.43 -15.32
CA SER A 81 7.56 3.11 -15.66
C SER A 81 9.06 3.06 -15.35
N PRO A 82 9.47 2.79 -14.09
CA PRO A 82 10.86 2.77 -13.71
C PRO A 82 11.59 1.55 -14.28
N ARG A 83 12.89 1.69 -14.48
CA ARG A 83 13.80 0.56 -14.69
C ARG A 83 14.79 0.49 -13.54
N ARG A 84 14.95 -0.71 -12.98
CA ARG A 84 16.02 -1.07 -12.05
C ARG A 84 17.04 -2.00 -12.71
N THR A 85 18.20 -2.16 -12.09
CA THR A 85 19.23 -3.09 -12.56
C THR A 85 18.72 -4.54 -12.51
N PRO A 86 19.26 -5.46 -13.33
CA PRO A 86 18.83 -6.86 -13.32
C PRO A 86 18.91 -7.53 -11.95
N VAL A 87 19.95 -7.22 -11.16
CA VAL A 87 20.12 -7.77 -9.81
C VAL A 87 19.04 -7.28 -8.85
N ILE A 88 18.66 -6.00 -8.92
CA ILE A 88 17.57 -5.43 -8.11
C ILE A 88 16.23 -6.06 -8.52
N ASN A 89 15.95 -6.15 -9.82
CA ASN A 89 14.72 -6.78 -10.31
C ASN A 89 14.61 -8.24 -9.86
N ARG A 90 15.71 -9.00 -9.94
CA ARG A 90 15.74 -10.40 -9.46
C ARG A 90 15.45 -10.48 -7.96
N GLY A 91 16.05 -9.60 -7.14
CA GLY A 91 15.79 -9.55 -5.71
C GLY A 91 14.33 -9.24 -5.37
N TYR A 92 13.73 -8.26 -6.05
CA TYR A 92 12.31 -7.91 -5.86
C TYR A 92 11.36 -8.99 -6.39
N TRP A 93 11.70 -9.66 -7.49
CA TRP A 93 10.93 -10.79 -8.00
C TRP A 93 10.89 -11.92 -6.98
N ILE A 94 12.04 -12.30 -6.40
CA ILE A 94 12.10 -13.30 -5.32
C ILE A 94 11.25 -12.83 -4.14
N ARG A 95 11.44 -11.60 -3.68
CA ARG A 95 10.67 -11.04 -2.54
C ARG A 95 9.17 -11.17 -2.75
N MET A 96 8.64 -10.74 -3.90
CA MET A 96 7.21 -10.81 -4.19
C MET A 96 6.74 -12.26 -4.34
N LYS A 97 7.49 -13.09 -5.06
CA LYS A 97 7.12 -14.48 -5.32
C LYS A 97 7.12 -15.32 -4.04
N SER A 98 8.07 -15.10 -3.14
CA SER A 98 8.14 -15.80 -1.84
C SER A 98 6.92 -15.52 -0.97
N ILE A 99 6.49 -14.26 -0.85
CA ILE A 99 5.26 -13.91 -0.12
C ILE A 99 4.05 -14.55 -0.77
N ARG A 100 3.94 -14.47 -2.10
CA ARG A 100 2.82 -15.08 -2.82
C ARG A 100 2.74 -16.58 -2.61
N MET A 101 3.86 -17.29 -2.73
CA MET A 101 3.93 -18.74 -2.52
C MET A 101 3.53 -19.15 -1.11
N ALA A 102 3.92 -18.36 -0.09
CA ALA A 102 3.54 -18.63 1.29
C ALA A 102 2.02 -18.51 1.49
N ILE A 103 1.41 -17.44 0.94
CA ILE A 103 -0.04 -17.22 0.99
C ILE A 103 -0.76 -18.34 0.24
N ASP A 104 -0.34 -18.67 -0.99
CA ASP A 104 -0.93 -19.74 -1.80
C ASP A 104 -0.93 -21.08 -1.05
N LYS A 105 0.16 -21.39 -0.33
CA LYS A 105 0.26 -22.62 0.46
C LYS A 105 -0.74 -22.63 1.61
N ILE A 106 -0.89 -21.51 2.33
CA ILE A 106 -1.84 -21.39 3.45
C ILE A 106 -3.27 -21.55 2.94
N VAL A 107 -3.62 -20.83 1.87
CA VAL A 107 -4.96 -20.84 1.27
C VAL A 107 -5.35 -22.25 0.83
N LYS A 108 -4.46 -22.97 0.14
CA LYS A 108 -4.72 -24.35 -0.35
C LYS A 108 -4.90 -25.39 0.76
N GLN A 109 -4.52 -25.07 1.99
CA GLN A 109 -4.66 -25.97 3.13
C GLN A 109 -5.94 -25.73 3.94
N GLN A 110 -6.72 -24.70 3.61
CA GLN A 110 -7.96 -24.40 4.32
C GLN A 110 -9.14 -25.19 3.76
N PRO A 111 -10.17 -25.47 4.59
CA PRO A 111 -11.42 -26.05 4.11
C PRO A 111 -12.15 -25.17 3.08
N HIS A 112 -12.93 -25.81 2.20
CA HIS A 112 -13.81 -25.12 1.23
C HIS A 112 -14.68 -24.07 1.93
N GLY A 113 -14.69 -22.85 1.39
CA GLY A 113 -15.51 -21.74 1.87
C GLY A 113 -15.03 -21.09 3.18
N GLN A 114 -13.92 -21.55 3.77
CA GLN A 114 -13.33 -20.94 4.96
C GLN A 114 -12.98 -19.47 4.68
N ARG A 115 -13.29 -18.57 5.61
CA ARG A 115 -12.82 -17.18 5.54
C ARG A 115 -11.38 -17.10 6.04
N ILE A 116 -10.52 -16.43 5.28
CA ILE A 116 -9.12 -16.12 5.62
C ILE A 116 -8.94 -14.61 5.66
N ASN A 117 -8.45 -14.10 6.79
CA ASN A 117 -8.09 -12.70 6.93
C ASN A 117 -6.58 -12.52 6.70
N ILE A 118 -6.22 -11.71 5.71
CA ILE A 118 -4.82 -11.42 5.37
C ILE A 118 -4.52 -10.00 5.83
N ILE A 119 -3.67 -9.86 6.84
CA ILE A 119 -3.31 -8.58 7.44
C ILE A 119 -1.91 -8.19 6.98
N ASN A 120 -1.82 -7.12 6.20
CA ASN A 120 -0.58 -6.59 5.65
C ASN A 120 -0.10 -5.40 6.50
N LEU A 121 0.87 -5.68 7.37
CA LEU A 121 1.44 -4.71 8.31
C LEU A 121 2.59 -3.93 7.66
N GLY A 122 2.52 -2.60 7.69
CA GLY A 122 3.43 -1.76 6.93
C GLY A 122 3.19 -1.94 5.42
N CYS A 123 1.92 -1.90 5.02
CA CYS A 123 1.51 -2.27 3.67
C CYS A 123 2.13 -1.39 2.58
N GLY A 124 2.54 -0.17 2.91
CA GLY A 124 2.91 0.84 1.94
C GLY A 124 1.85 0.96 0.85
N TYR A 125 2.29 1.13 -0.40
CA TYR A 125 1.40 1.08 -1.56
C TYR A 125 1.31 -0.31 -2.22
N ASP A 126 1.59 -1.39 -1.47
CA ASP A 126 1.55 -2.74 -2.02
C ASP A 126 0.15 -3.10 -2.57
N PRO A 127 0.02 -3.52 -3.84
CA PRO A 127 -1.24 -3.94 -4.41
C PRO A 127 -1.60 -5.41 -4.16
N LEU A 128 -0.83 -6.15 -3.34
CA LEU A 128 -1.06 -7.56 -3.05
C LEU A 128 -2.53 -7.92 -2.71
N PRO A 129 -3.28 -7.14 -1.89
CA PRO A 129 -4.70 -7.39 -1.67
C PRO A 129 -5.53 -7.50 -2.95
N PHE A 130 -5.30 -6.61 -3.92
CA PHE A 130 -6.06 -6.59 -5.18
C PHE A 130 -5.69 -7.77 -6.07
N GLN A 131 -4.41 -8.16 -6.09
CA GLN A 131 -3.95 -9.37 -6.77
C GLN A 131 -4.64 -10.61 -6.20
N LEU A 132 -4.71 -10.73 -4.87
CA LEU A 132 -5.32 -11.87 -4.21
C LEU A 132 -6.85 -11.92 -4.40
N LEU A 133 -7.52 -10.77 -4.32
CA LEU A 133 -8.97 -10.67 -4.53
C LEU A 133 -9.38 -10.92 -5.99
N ASP A 134 -8.52 -10.56 -6.95
CA ASP A 134 -8.73 -10.88 -8.36
C ASP A 134 -8.55 -12.38 -8.65
N ASP A 135 -7.59 -13.00 -7.96
CA ASP A 135 -7.32 -14.43 -8.00
C ASP A 135 -8.27 -15.26 -7.13
N GLU A 136 -9.19 -14.64 -6.37
CA GLU A 136 -10.06 -15.33 -5.41
C GLU A 136 -10.86 -16.46 -6.06
N LYS A 137 -11.29 -16.29 -7.31
CA LYS A 137 -11.99 -17.31 -8.11
C LYS A 137 -11.18 -18.60 -8.32
N ASN A 138 -9.86 -18.54 -8.16
CA ASN A 138 -8.95 -19.68 -8.27
C ASN A 138 -8.75 -20.37 -6.90
N TYR A 139 -9.30 -19.80 -5.84
CA TYR A 139 -9.27 -20.35 -4.50
C TYR A 139 -10.66 -20.81 -4.08
N ASP A 140 -10.67 -21.84 -3.26
CA ASP A 140 -11.90 -22.39 -2.70
C ASP A 140 -12.18 -21.80 -1.29
N VAL A 141 -11.86 -20.52 -1.10
CA VAL A 141 -11.94 -19.82 0.19
C VAL A 141 -12.50 -18.42 -0.01
N LYS A 142 -12.86 -17.76 1.09
CA LYS A 142 -13.22 -16.34 1.08
C LYS A 142 -12.10 -15.51 1.67
N LEU A 143 -11.55 -14.57 0.91
CA LEU A 143 -10.47 -13.71 1.36
C LEU A 143 -11.02 -12.39 1.90
N PHE A 144 -10.41 -11.93 2.99
CA PHE A 144 -10.60 -10.58 3.51
C PHE A 144 -9.23 -9.96 3.76
N CYS A 145 -8.89 -8.89 3.05
CA CYS A 145 -7.57 -8.27 3.15
C CYS A 145 -7.62 -6.98 3.97
N ILE A 146 -6.63 -6.77 4.84
CA ILE A 146 -6.51 -5.58 5.69
C ILE A 146 -5.13 -4.98 5.48
N ASP A 147 -5.10 -3.73 5.03
CA ASP A 147 -3.87 -2.95 4.91
C ASP A 147 -3.70 -2.02 6.10
N VAL A 148 -2.56 -2.12 6.80
CA VAL A 148 -2.24 -1.32 7.97
C VAL A 148 -0.92 -0.59 7.75
N ASP A 149 -0.92 0.73 7.92
CA ASP A 149 0.27 1.58 7.84
C ASP A 149 0.02 2.91 8.57
N PHE A 150 0.99 3.82 8.57
CA PHE A 150 0.82 5.15 9.13
C PHE A 150 -0.42 5.84 8.56
N PRO A 151 -1.19 6.58 9.39
CA PRO A 151 -2.44 7.21 8.97
C PRO A 151 -2.32 8.07 7.71
N GLU A 152 -1.20 8.78 7.56
CA GLU A 152 -0.91 9.63 6.41
C GLU A 152 -0.78 8.80 5.12
N LEU A 153 -0.04 7.70 5.18
CA LEU A 153 0.17 6.79 4.04
C LEU A 153 -1.14 6.10 3.65
N ILE A 154 -1.91 5.63 4.64
CA ILE A 154 -3.23 5.04 4.41
C ILE A 154 -4.20 6.06 3.79
N GLY A 155 -4.13 7.33 4.19
CA GLY A 155 -4.91 8.40 3.57
C GLY A 155 -4.61 8.52 2.07
N TYR A 156 -3.33 8.57 1.68
CA TYR A 156 -2.93 8.63 0.27
C TYR A 156 -3.30 7.36 -0.50
N LYS A 157 -3.05 6.17 0.07
CA LYS A 157 -3.40 4.89 -0.55
C LYS A 157 -4.90 4.82 -0.81
N SER A 158 -5.71 5.20 0.18
CA SER A 158 -7.18 5.18 0.07
C SER A 158 -7.68 6.13 -1.02
N GLN A 159 -7.05 7.29 -1.19
CA GLN A 159 -7.37 8.19 -2.30
C GLN A 159 -7.02 7.59 -3.65
N MET A 160 -5.84 6.98 -3.80
CA MET A 160 -5.44 6.28 -5.03
C MET A 160 -6.41 5.14 -5.38
N ILE A 161 -6.84 4.36 -4.38
CA ILE A 161 -7.81 3.27 -4.57
C ILE A 161 -9.14 3.81 -5.08
N ARG A 162 -9.70 4.85 -4.45
CA ARG A 162 -10.99 5.44 -4.87
C ARG A 162 -10.95 6.07 -6.26
N MET A 163 -9.77 6.44 -6.75
CA MET A 163 -9.58 6.99 -8.10
C MET A 163 -9.35 5.92 -9.18
N ALA A 164 -9.25 4.64 -8.80
CA ALA A 164 -9.03 3.53 -9.71
C ALA A 164 -10.28 2.62 -9.74
N PRO A 165 -11.19 2.80 -10.72
CA PRO A 165 -12.43 2.01 -10.83
C PRO A 165 -12.21 0.49 -10.81
N GLU A 166 -11.10 0.03 -11.37
CA GLU A 166 -10.72 -1.38 -11.38
C GLU A 166 -10.44 -1.91 -9.97
N LEU A 167 -9.83 -1.10 -9.11
CA LEU A 167 -9.59 -1.45 -7.72
C LEU A 167 -10.87 -1.37 -6.90
N THR A 168 -11.70 -0.33 -7.08
CA THR A 168 -12.98 -0.21 -6.35
C THR A 168 -13.93 -1.34 -6.71
N SER A 169 -13.98 -1.74 -7.99
CA SER A 169 -14.80 -2.87 -8.43
C SER A 169 -14.35 -4.19 -7.79
N LEU A 170 -13.04 -4.37 -7.56
CA LEU A 170 -12.52 -5.56 -6.88
C LEU A 170 -12.83 -5.57 -5.39
N ILE A 171 -12.80 -4.44 -4.69
CA ILE A 171 -13.05 -4.43 -3.24
C ILE A 171 -14.53 -4.40 -2.88
N GLY A 172 -15.40 -3.99 -3.82
CA GLY A 172 -16.84 -3.86 -3.61
C GLY A 172 -17.24 -2.50 -3.02
N GLU A 173 -18.51 -2.38 -2.65
CA GLU A 173 -19.05 -1.12 -2.12
C GLU A 173 -18.47 -0.79 -0.74
N GLU A 174 -18.14 0.50 -0.55
CA GLU A 174 -17.66 1.02 0.73
C GLU A 174 -18.83 1.23 1.69
N TYR A 175 -18.67 0.74 2.93
CA TYR A 175 -19.61 1.03 4.01
C TYR A 175 -19.56 2.51 4.43
N ASP A 176 -20.65 3.02 5.03
CA ASP A 176 -20.69 4.40 5.51
C ASP A 176 -19.57 4.67 6.53
N GLN A 177 -18.71 5.64 6.21
CA GLN A 177 -17.58 6.06 7.02
C GLN A 177 -17.96 6.46 8.46
N LYS A 178 -19.20 6.92 8.69
CA LYS A 178 -19.68 7.25 10.04
C LYS A 178 -19.71 6.06 10.98
N THR A 179 -19.72 4.84 10.44
CA THR A 179 -19.76 3.58 11.22
C THR A 179 -18.39 2.93 11.39
N ASN A 180 -17.33 3.55 10.85
CA ASN A 180 -16.00 2.99 10.89
C ASN A 180 -15.36 3.16 12.27
N ALA A 181 -14.62 2.13 12.69
CA ALA A 181 -13.77 2.20 13.87
C ALA A 181 -12.65 3.26 13.67
N PRO A 182 -12.10 3.82 14.75
CA PRO A 182 -10.99 4.78 14.66
C PRO A 182 -9.84 4.25 13.80
N GLY A 183 -9.32 5.11 12.91
CA GLY A 183 -8.22 4.78 12.00
C GLY A 183 -8.65 4.05 10.71
N VAL A 184 -9.85 3.47 10.64
CA VAL A 184 -10.33 2.79 9.44
C VAL A 184 -10.75 3.81 8.37
N THR A 185 -10.12 3.75 7.19
CA THR A 185 -10.36 4.73 6.11
C THR A 185 -11.23 4.16 4.98
N ILE A 186 -11.02 2.89 4.62
CA ILE A 186 -11.87 2.12 3.70
C ILE A 186 -12.34 0.88 4.43
N ARG A 187 -13.62 0.52 4.25
CA ARG A 187 -14.17 -0.75 4.71
C ARG A 187 -15.19 -1.25 3.69
N THR A 188 -15.01 -2.48 3.22
CA THR A 188 -15.94 -3.21 2.37
C THR A 188 -16.15 -4.62 2.95
N ASP A 189 -16.86 -5.48 2.21
CA ASP A 189 -17.03 -6.90 2.57
C ASP A 189 -15.77 -7.74 2.46
N ARG A 190 -14.74 -7.25 1.75
CA ARG A 190 -13.56 -8.03 1.37
C ARG A 190 -12.24 -7.30 1.63
N TYR A 191 -12.28 -6.01 1.92
CA TYR A 191 -11.09 -5.18 2.09
C TYR A 191 -11.28 -4.09 3.14
N ALA A 192 -10.23 -3.80 3.90
CA ALA A 192 -10.19 -2.65 4.78
C ALA A 192 -8.80 -2.00 4.80
N THR A 193 -8.77 -0.70 5.10
CA THR A 193 -7.53 0.02 5.40
C THR A 193 -7.59 0.62 6.79
N MET A 194 -6.48 0.59 7.53
CA MET A 194 -6.38 1.15 8.87
C MET A 194 -5.10 1.94 9.06
N GLY A 195 -5.24 3.23 9.36
CA GLY A 195 -4.16 4.10 9.79
C GLY A 195 -3.77 3.83 11.25
N CYS A 196 -2.56 3.33 11.49
CA CYS A 196 -2.06 2.99 12.82
C CYS A 196 -0.53 3.15 12.90
N ASP A 197 -0.01 3.72 13.99
CA ASP A 197 1.41 3.60 14.35
C ASP A 197 1.61 2.26 15.06
N LEU A 198 2.23 1.29 14.38
CA LEU A 198 2.46 -0.05 14.91
C LEU A 198 3.43 -0.10 16.11
N THR A 199 4.02 1.04 16.48
CA THR A 199 4.89 1.16 17.67
C THR A 199 4.15 1.64 18.91
N ASP A 200 2.91 2.10 18.77
CA ASP A 200 2.10 2.56 19.89
C ASP A 200 1.68 1.36 20.76
N LYS A 201 1.93 1.46 22.07
CA LYS A 201 1.77 0.35 23.03
C LYS A 201 0.53 0.50 23.88
#